data_AF-A0A951FB26-F1
#
_entry.id   AF-A0A951FB26-F1
#
_cell.length_a   1.000
_cell.length_b   1.000
_cell.length_c   1.000
_cell.angle_alpha   90.00
_cell.angle_beta   90.00
_cell.angle_gamma   90.00
#
_symmetry.space_group_name_H-M   'P 1'
#
loop_
_entity.id
_entity.type
_entity.pdbx_description
1 polymer ?
#
loop_
_entity_poly.entity_id
_entity_poly.type
_entity_poly.pdbx_seq_one_letter_code
_entity_poly.pdbx_strand_id
1 'polypeptide(L)'
;MQRTISQIHQWLARTFLAGLLLQFYLASVPLFGAASFQPHRMLGGMLTMLVFLFPLLALAGRLGRQRIGLSILLVVLTIVQMLLPSLRGSIPWIAALHPINALVLMGLSARISRIGQIDRIDSAAAQQAN
;
A
#
# COMPACT_ATOMS: atom_id res chain seq x y z
N MET A 1 -18.52 2.54 -15.69
CA MET A 1 -18.09 1.81 -14.47
C MET A 1 -16.57 1.76 -14.28
N GLN A 2 -15.77 1.40 -15.29
CA GLN A 2 -14.31 1.29 -15.14
C GLN A 2 -13.62 2.56 -14.60
N ARG A 3 -14.07 3.75 -15.06
CA ARG A 3 -13.57 5.05 -14.56
C ARG A 3 -13.81 5.24 -13.05
N THR A 4 -15.01 4.93 -12.58
CA THR A 4 -15.37 5.02 -11.15
C THR A 4 -14.54 4.04 -10.32
N ILE A 5 -14.43 2.78 -10.75
CA ILE A 5 -13.62 1.76 -10.07
C ILE A 5 -12.14 2.19 -10.03
N SER A 6 -11.64 2.75 -11.13
CA SER A 6 -10.29 3.30 -11.18
C SER A 6 -10.08 4.45 -10.22
N GLN A 7 -11.08 5.32 -9.99
CA GLN A 7 -11.00 6.41 -9.03
C GLN A 7 -11.01 5.87 -7.59
N ILE A 8 -11.90 4.92 -7.29
CA ILE A 8 -11.96 4.25 -5.99
C ILE A 8 -10.63 3.57 -5.67
N HIS A 9 -10.05 2.84 -6.64
CA HIS A 9 -8.75 2.20 -6.50
C HIS A 9 -7.62 3.19 -6.19
N GLN A 10 -7.63 4.37 -6.84
CA GLN A 10 -6.66 5.45 -6.55
C GLN A 10 -6.86 6.07 -5.17
N TRP A 11 -8.11 6.34 -4.78
CA TRP A 11 -8.40 6.88 -3.44
C TRP A 11 -8.00 5.89 -2.35
N LEU A 12 -8.32 4.62 -2.54
CA LEU A 12 -7.87 3.54 -1.67
C LEU A 12 -6.33 3.52 -1.55
N ALA A 13 -5.60 3.66 -2.65
CA ALA A 13 -4.14 3.75 -2.65
C ALA A 13 -3.60 4.92 -1.83
N ARG A 14 -4.25 6.09 -1.89
CA ARG A 14 -3.86 7.27 -1.11
C ARG A 14 -4.15 7.09 0.38
N THR A 15 -5.33 6.57 0.72
CA THR A 15 -5.71 6.28 2.10
C THR A 15 -4.79 5.23 2.71
N PHE A 16 -4.47 4.18 1.97
CA PHE A 16 -3.52 3.15 2.40
C PHE A 16 -2.12 3.74 2.63
N LEU A 17 -1.63 4.58 1.71
CA LEU A 17 -0.36 5.29 1.87
C LEU A 17 -0.33 6.17 3.13
N ALA A 18 -1.39 6.95 3.38
CA ALA A 18 -1.51 7.75 4.60
C ALA A 18 -1.49 6.85 5.85
N GLY A 19 -2.17 5.71 5.80
CA GLY A 19 -2.13 4.68 6.85
C GLY A 19 -0.72 4.12 7.08
N LEU A 20 0.05 3.87 6.03
CA LEU A 20 1.45 3.42 6.14
C LEU A 20 2.35 4.48 6.78
N LEU A 21 2.17 5.76 6.42
CA LEU A 21 2.91 6.86 7.05
C LEU A 21 2.59 6.96 8.55
N LEU A 22 1.31 6.85 8.91
CA LEU A 22 0.88 6.81 10.30
C LEU A 22 1.44 5.57 11.02
N GLN A 23 1.44 4.41 10.38
CA GLN A 23 2.06 3.19 10.91
C GLN A 23 3.54 3.38 11.26
N PHE A 24 4.28 4.06 10.38
CA PHE A 24 5.71 4.32 10.56
C PHE A 24 5.95 5.25 11.76
N TYR A 25 5.14 6.30 11.89
CA TYR A 25 5.14 7.15 13.08
C TYR A 25 4.78 6.35 14.35
N LEU A 26 3.70 5.57 14.33
CA LEU A 26 3.28 4.75 15.48
C LEU A 26 4.30 3.68 15.85
N ALA A 27 5.11 3.19 14.91
CA ALA A 27 6.22 2.28 15.20
C ALA A 27 7.35 2.95 15.99
N SER A 28 7.56 4.27 15.78
CA SER A 28 8.57 5.04 16.51
C SER A 28 8.12 5.48 17.89
N VAL A 29 6.83 5.72 18.13
CA VAL A 29 6.30 6.22 19.42
C VAL A 29 6.79 5.40 20.63
N PRO A 30 6.77 4.05 20.61
CA PRO A 30 7.30 3.25 21.71
C PRO A 30 8.82 3.29 21.85
N LEU A 31 9.55 3.55 20.76
CA LEU A 31 11.01 3.71 20.80
C LEU A 31 11.44 4.96 21.56
N PHE A 32 10.57 5.98 21.60
CA PHE A 32 10.73 7.19 22.42
C PHE A 32 10.03 7.10 23.78
N GLY A 33 9.52 5.92 24.17
CA GLY A 33 8.91 5.69 25.49
C GLY A 33 7.54 6.36 25.71
N ALA A 34 6.90 6.88 24.65
CA ALA A 34 5.68 7.67 24.78
C ALA A 34 4.38 6.83 24.83
N ALA A 35 4.38 5.61 24.27
CA ALA A 35 3.25 4.69 24.36
C ALA A 35 3.68 3.23 24.09
N SER A 36 2.74 2.28 24.18
CA SER A 36 2.98 0.89 23.79
C SER A 36 2.89 0.69 22.27
N PHE A 37 3.39 -0.46 21.77
CA PHE A 37 3.23 -0.86 20.36
C PHE A 37 1.78 -1.25 19.96
N GLN A 38 0.80 -1.19 20.88
CA GLN A 38 -0.56 -1.62 20.58
C GLN A 38 -1.21 -0.84 19.42
N PRO A 39 -1.13 0.51 19.35
CA PRO A 39 -1.76 1.25 18.26
C PRO A 39 -1.16 0.92 16.89
N HIS A 40 0.17 0.73 16.83
CA HIS A 40 0.88 0.26 15.64
C HIS A 40 0.39 -1.14 15.19
N ARG A 41 0.26 -2.08 16.13
CA ARG A 41 -0.27 -3.42 15.80
C ARG A 41 -1.71 -3.38 15.32
N MET A 42 -2.56 -2.58 15.96
CA MET A 42 -3.97 -2.47 15.62
C MET A 42 -4.17 -1.88 14.23
N LEU A 43 -3.54 -0.73 13.95
CA LEU A 43 -3.59 -0.11 12.62
C LEU A 43 -2.98 -1.03 11.55
N GLY A 44 -1.88 -1.71 11.87
CA GLY A 44 -1.27 -2.70 10.99
C GLY A 44 -2.22 -3.82 10.60
N GLY A 45 -2.94 -4.40 11.57
CA GLY A 45 -3.96 -5.41 11.30
C GLY A 45 -5.07 -4.91 10.38
N MET A 46 -5.55 -3.69 10.60
CA MET A 46 -6.59 -3.07 9.75
C MET A 46 -6.09 -2.86 8.31
N LEU A 47 -4.87 -2.36 8.13
CA LEU A 47 -4.28 -2.19 6.81
C LEU A 47 -4.04 -3.54 6.12
N THR A 48 -3.59 -4.56 6.85
CA THR A 48 -3.45 -5.92 6.29
C THR A 48 -4.78 -6.44 5.74
N MET A 49 -5.92 -6.19 6.40
CA MET A 49 -7.23 -6.56 5.84
C MET A 49 -7.61 -5.70 4.63
N LEU A 50 -7.34 -4.39 4.71
CA LEU A 50 -7.68 -3.44 3.65
C LEU A 50 -6.95 -3.72 2.32
N VAL A 51 -5.71 -4.24 2.38
CA VAL A 51 -4.88 -4.46 1.18
C VAL A 51 -5.50 -5.44 0.18
N PHE A 52 -6.34 -6.37 0.64
CA PHE A 52 -7.00 -7.35 -0.22
C PHE A 52 -8.02 -6.72 -1.18
N LEU A 53 -8.52 -5.52 -0.89
CA LEU A 53 -9.43 -4.81 -1.80
C LEU A 53 -8.75 -4.33 -3.09
N PHE A 54 -7.41 -4.14 -3.08
CA PHE A 54 -6.68 -3.66 -4.25
C PHE A 54 -6.79 -4.58 -5.47
N PRO A 55 -6.41 -5.87 -5.39
CA PRO A 55 -6.54 -6.77 -6.54
C PRO A 55 -8.00 -6.98 -6.95
N LEU A 56 -8.93 -7.02 -5.99
CA LEU A 56 -10.37 -7.16 -6.28
C LEU A 56 -10.89 -6.01 -7.15
N LEU A 57 -10.58 -4.76 -6.77
CA LEU A 57 -10.96 -3.59 -7.56
C LEU A 57 -10.22 -3.53 -8.90
N ALA A 58 -8.94 -3.89 -8.94
CA ALA A 58 -8.17 -3.91 -10.18
C ALA A 58 -8.70 -4.93 -11.19
N LEU A 59 -9.09 -6.12 -10.73
CA LEU A 59 -9.71 -7.18 -11.53
C LEU A 59 -11.13 -6.80 -11.96
N ALA A 60 -11.98 -6.39 -11.02
CA ALA A 60 -13.37 -6.00 -11.30
C ALA A 60 -13.45 -4.81 -12.27
N GLY A 61 -12.54 -3.84 -12.14
CA GLY A 61 -12.43 -2.70 -13.04
C GLY A 61 -11.70 -2.99 -14.35
N ARG A 62 -11.10 -4.17 -14.52
CA ARG A 62 -10.23 -4.54 -15.65
C ARG A 62 -9.16 -3.47 -15.92
N LEU A 63 -8.51 -2.98 -14.86
CA LEU A 63 -7.66 -1.77 -14.89
C LEU A 63 -6.26 -1.99 -15.52
N GLY A 64 -6.09 -3.05 -16.33
CA GLY A 64 -4.84 -3.40 -16.99
C GLY A 64 -3.90 -4.28 -16.15
N ARG A 65 -3.05 -5.04 -16.84
CA ARG A 65 -2.13 -6.04 -16.25
C ARG A 65 -1.18 -5.42 -15.22
N GLN A 66 -0.69 -4.20 -15.49
CA GLN A 66 0.22 -3.50 -14.58
C GLN A 66 -0.43 -3.24 -13.21
N ARG A 67 -1.65 -2.70 -13.17
CA ARG A 67 -2.32 -2.38 -11.89
C ARG A 67 -2.74 -3.63 -11.13
N ILE A 68 -3.14 -4.68 -11.84
CA ILE A 68 -3.40 -5.99 -11.23
C ILE A 68 -2.11 -6.53 -10.60
N GLY A 69 -1.01 -6.55 -11.35
CA GLY A 69 0.29 -7.04 -10.86
C GLY A 69 0.80 -6.26 -9.64
N LEU A 70 0.75 -4.92 -9.68
CA LEU A 70 1.16 -4.08 -8.55
C LEU A 70 0.23 -4.29 -7.33
N SER A 71 -1.07 -4.51 -7.54
CA SER A 71 -2.01 -4.78 -6.46
C SER A 71 -1.75 -6.13 -5.80
N ILE A 72 -1.44 -7.17 -6.58
CA ILE A 72 -1.05 -8.48 -6.06
C ILE A 72 0.28 -8.39 -5.30
N LEU A 73 1.28 -7.70 -5.88
CA LEU A 73 2.56 -7.48 -5.21
C LEU A 73 2.39 -6.76 -3.87
N LEU A 74 1.49 -5.76 -3.80
CA LEU A 74 1.19 -5.05 -2.56
C LEU A 74 0.65 -5.99 -1.47
N VAL A 75 -0.23 -6.93 -1.84
CA VAL A 75 -0.74 -7.96 -0.91
C VAL A 75 0.41 -8.85 -0.43
N VAL A 76 1.22 -9.38 -1.34
CA VAL A 76 2.34 -10.27 -1.01
C VAL A 76 3.32 -9.58 -0.06
N LEU A 77 3.75 -8.37 -0.38
CA LEU A 77 4.67 -7.62 0.47
C LEU A 77 4.05 -7.21 1.81
N THR A 78 2.72 -7.03 1.89
CA THR A 78 2.03 -6.77 3.16
C THR A 78 1.98 -8.01 4.05
N ILE A 79 1.79 -9.19 3.46
CA ILE A 79 1.92 -10.47 4.20
C ILE A 79 3.35 -10.62 4.72
N VAL A 80 4.36 -10.38 3.87
CA VAL A 80 5.77 -10.38 4.30
C VAL A 80 5.99 -9.38 5.44
N GLN A 81 5.47 -8.15 5.33
CA GLN A 81 5.57 -7.12 6.36
C GLN A 81 5.04 -7.60 7.73
N MET A 82 3.90 -8.28 7.72
CA MET A 82 3.25 -8.82 8.92
C MET A 82 4.07 -9.95 9.56
N LEU A 83 4.73 -10.77 8.75
CA LEU A 83 5.49 -11.93 9.22
C LEU A 83 6.89 -11.56 9.72
N LEU A 84 7.56 -10.56 9.13
CA LEU A 84 8.94 -10.19 9.46
C LEU A 84 9.20 -10.02 10.98
N PRO A 85 8.35 -9.34 11.78
CA PRO A 85 8.57 -9.19 13.22
C PRO A 85 8.58 -10.51 14.01
N SER A 86 7.91 -11.56 13.50
CA SER A 86 7.89 -12.88 14.16
C SER A 86 9.27 -13.56 14.17
N LEU A 87 10.15 -13.18 13.22
CA LEU A 87 11.49 -13.73 13.08
C LEU A 87 12.50 -13.12 14.06
N ARG A 88 12.10 -12.10 14.85
CA ARG A 88 13.02 -11.36 15.74
C ARG A 88 13.73 -12.24 16.77
N GLY A 89 13.15 -13.39 17.15
CA GLY A 89 13.72 -14.30 18.14
C GLY A 89 14.68 -15.34 17.55
N SER A 90 14.62 -15.60 16.24
CA SER A 90 15.41 -16.63 15.57
C SER A 90 16.44 -16.05 14.60
N ILE A 91 16.04 -15.08 13.77
CA ILE A 91 16.91 -14.46 12.76
C ILE A 91 16.71 -12.93 12.75
N PRO A 92 17.27 -12.20 13.74
CA PRO A 92 17.01 -10.77 13.94
C PRO A 92 17.37 -9.90 12.73
N TRP A 93 18.44 -10.23 12.01
CA TRP A 93 18.88 -9.51 10.82
C TRP A 93 17.84 -9.55 9.68
N ILE A 94 17.09 -10.65 9.55
CA ILE A 94 15.99 -10.74 8.59
C ILE A 94 14.79 -9.95 9.10
N ALA A 95 14.45 -10.06 10.40
CA ALA A 95 13.36 -9.27 10.99
C ALA A 95 13.58 -7.75 10.82
N ALA A 96 14.84 -7.30 10.83
CA ALA A 96 15.23 -5.91 10.60
C ALA A 96 14.92 -5.39 9.17
N LEU A 97 14.53 -6.26 8.22
CA LEU A 97 14.00 -5.84 6.92
C LEU A 97 12.60 -5.22 7.02
N HIS A 98 11.90 -5.35 8.15
CA HIS A 98 10.56 -4.81 8.36
C HIS A 98 10.43 -3.31 8.02
N PRO A 99 11.26 -2.39 8.53
CA PRO A 99 11.21 -0.98 8.12
C PRO A 99 11.51 -0.76 6.63
N ILE A 100 12.42 -1.53 6.03
CA ILE A 100 12.76 -1.40 4.60
C ILE A 100 11.55 -1.83 3.74
N ASN A 101 10.92 -2.95 4.06
CA ASN A 101 9.74 -3.42 3.34
C ASN A 101 8.54 -2.46 3.53
N ALA A 102 8.43 -1.76 4.66
CA ALA A 102 7.46 -0.67 4.83
C ALA A 102 7.67 0.46 3.82
N LEU A 103 8.93 0.88 3.57
CA LEU A 103 9.24 1.90 2.58
C LEU A 103 8.91 1.45 1.16
N VAL A 104 9.15 0.17 0.83
CA VAL A 104 8.76 -0.43 -0.45
C VAL A 104 7.24 -0.41 -0.62
N LEU A 105 6.48 -0.78 0.43
CA LEU A 105 5.02 -0.70 0.42
C LEU A 105 4.53 0.75 0.18
N MET A 106 5.13 1.74 0.84
CA MET A 106 4.80 3.15 0.61
C MET A 106 5.07 3.57 -0.84
N GLY A 107 6.24 3.20 -1.39
CA GLY A 107 6.59 3.47 -2.77
C GLY A 107 5.62 2.84 -3.76
N LEU A 108 5.20 1.60 -3.50
CA LEU A 108 4.23 0.87 -4.32
C LEU A 108 2.83 1.51 -4.26
N SER A 109 2.35 1.86 -3.07
CA SER A 109 1.06 2.57 -2.90
C SER A 109 1.08 3.94 -3.58
N ALA A 110 2.19 4.69 -3.47
CA ALA A 110 2.39 5.96 -4.16
C ALA A 110 2.43 5.78 -5.68
N ARG A 111 3.02 4.68 -6.19
CA ARG A 111 2.99 4.38 -7.63
C ARG A 111 1.57 4.09 -8.09
N ILE A 112 0.84 3.24 -7.39
CA ILE A 112 -0.54 2.88 -7.74
C ILE A 112 -1.45 4.12 -7.76
N SER A 113 -1.31 5.03 -6.80
CA SER A 113 -2.14 6.25 -6.72
C SER A 113 -1.92 7.23 -7.88
N ARG A 114 -0.77 7.17 -8.57
CA ARG A 114 -0.41 8.05 -9.69
C ARG A 114 -0.76 7.49 -11.07
N ILE A 115 -0.85 6.17 -11.26
CA ILE A 115 -1.06 5.59 -12.60
C ILE A 115 -2.35 6.14 -13.25
N GLY A 116 -3.44 6.26 -12.50
CA GLY A 116 -4.69 6.80 -13.06
C GLY A 116 -4.75 8.32 -13.20
N GLN A 117 -3.73 9.06 -12.78
CA GLN A 117 -3.56 10.47 -13.16
C GLN A 117 -2.90 10.58 -14.53
N ILE A 118 -1.90 9.74 -14.81
CA ILE A 118 -1.17 9.71 -16.09
C ILE A 118 -2.14 9.37 -17.23
N ASP A 119 -2.91 8.29 -17.10
CA ASP A 119 -3.89 7.89 -18.14
C ASP A 119 -4.90 9.01 -18.46
N ARG A 120 -5.22 9.88 -17.50
CA ARG A 120 -6.14 11.01 -17.68
C ARG A 120 -5.49 12.18 -18.43
N ILE A 121 -4.22 12.46 -18.17
CA ILE A 121 -3.47 13.51 -18.86
C ILE A 121 -3.30 13.14 -20.34
N ASP A 122 -2.91 11.89 -20.61
CA ASP A 122 -2.73 11.39 -21.98
C ASP A 122 -4.03 11.47 -22.80
N SER A 123 -5.15 11.11 -22.18
CA SER A 123 -6.48 11.18 -22.81
C SER A 123 -6.90 12.62 -23.13
N ALA A 124 -6.56 13.59 -22.27
CA ALA A 124 -6.90 15.00 -22.48
C ALA A 124 -6.02 15.63 -23.59
N ALA A 125 -4.73 15.31 -23.63
CA ALA A 125 -3.82 15.76 -24.69
C ALA A 125 -4.26 15.23 -26.07
N ALA A 126 -4.67 13.96 -26.16
CA ALA A 126 -5.16 13.36 -27.40
C ALA A 126 -6.47 14.00 -27.91
N GLN A 127 -7.32 14.51 -27.01
CA GLN A 127 -8.55 15.21 -27.39
C GLN A 127 -8.32 16.62 -27.92
N GLN A 128 -7.22 17.28 -27.53
CA GLN A 128 -6.88 18.63 -28.00
C GLN A 128 -6.13 18.61 -29.36
N ALA A 129 -5.58 17.46 -29.74
CA ALA A 129 -4.85 17.28 -31.00
C ALA A 129 -5.76 16.90 -32.19
N ASN A 130 -7.06 16.68 -31.95
CA ASN A 130 -8.10 16.39 -32.95
C ASN A 130 -9.10 17.55 -33.02
#